data_AF-A0A2D0AP14-F1
#
_entry.id   AF-A0A2D0AP14-F1
#
_cell.length_a   1.000
_cell.length_b   1.000
_cell.length_c   1.000
_cell.angle_alpha   90.00
_cell.angle_beta   90.00
_cell.angle_gamma   90.00
#
_symmetry.space_group_name_H-M   'P 1'
#
loop_
_entity.id
_entity.type
_entity.pdbx_description
1 polymer ?
#
loop_
_entity_poly.entity_id
_entity_poly.type
_entity_poly.pdbx_seq_one_letter_code
_entity_poly.pdbx_strand_id
1 'polypeptide(L)'
;MKNKVSDVRDHLVAMLERLGDDDLSAEQMGQVIERAKASTIVATTYIGAVKVELDAIRLAHETGNLTAAVAEPQQLPTLPPGQRR
;
A
#
# COMPACT_ATOMS: atom_id res chain seq x y z
N MET A 1 -11.69 3.84 4.44
CA MET A 1 -10.80 2.66 4.42
C MET A 1 -9.36 3.18 4.35
N LYS A 2 -8.39 2.42 4.88
CA LYS A 2 -6.96 2.69 4.72
C LYS A 2 -6.48 1.93 3.50
N ASN A 3 -6.67 2.50 2.32
CA ASN A 3 -6.45 1.83 1.03
C ASN A 3 -5.47 2.60 0.15
N LYS A 4 -4.60 3.42 0.76
CA LYS A 4 -3.48 4.08 0.08
C LYS A 4 -2.19 3.29 0.29
N VAL A 5 -1.28 3.38 -0.67
CA VAL A 5 0.10 2.83 -0.54
C VAL A 5 0.83 3.43 0.68
N SER A 6 0.57 4.70 1.00
CA SER A 6 1.13 5.35 2.20
C SER A 6 0.70 4.63 3.48
N ASP A 7 -0.56 4.19 3.57
CA ASP A 7 -1.07 3.49 4.76
C ASP A 7 -0.39 2.13 4.94
N VAL A 8 -0.14 1.41 3.83
CA VAL A 8 0.59 0.14 3.83
C VAL A 8 2.02 0.34 4.30
N ARG A 9 2.72 1.35 3.77
CA ARG A 9 4.07 1.71 4.21
C ARG A 9 4.10 2.01 5.71
N ASP A 10 3.22 2.88 6.19
CA ASP A 10 3.20 3.30 7.58
C ASP A 10 2.93 2.10 8.52
N HIS A 11 2.08 1.17 8.10
CA HIS A 11 1.87 -0.08 8.84
C HIS A 11 3.11 -0.99 8.86
N LEU A 12 3.83 -1.13 7.73
CA LEU A 12 5.06 -1.93 7.69
C LEU A 12 6.17 -1.34 8.56
N VAL A 13 6.30 -0.01 8.58
CA VAL A 13 7.27 0.68 9.45
C VAL A 13 6.94 0.44 10.92
N ALA A 14 5.66 0.57 11.32
CA ALA A 14 5.25 0.28 12.68
C ALA A 14 5.51 -1.19 13.10
N MET A 15 5.37 -2.14 12.17
CA MET A 15 5.75 -3.54 12.44
C MET A 15 7.26 -3.72 12.59
N LEU A 16 8.07 -2.98 11.83
CA LEU A 16 9.53 -2.99 11.97
C LEU A 16 9.97 -2.42 13.31
N GLU A 17 9.37 -1.31 13.75
CA GLU A 17 9.64 -0.74 15.08
C GLU A 17 9.28 -1.73 16.18
N ARG A 18 8.15 -2.44 16.06
CA ARG A 18 7.72 -3.45 17.04
C ARG A 18 8.64 -4.68 17.09
N LEU A 19 9.35 -5.00 16.01
CA LEU A 19 10.33 -6.08 15.99
C LEU A 19 11.60 -5.74 16.78
N GLY A 20 11.90 -4.45 16.98
CA GLY A 20 13.01 -3.97 17.81
C GLY A 20 12.61 -3.63 19.24
N ASP A 21 11.42 -4.03 19.68
CA ASP A 21 10.89 -3.73 21.00
C ASP A 21 11.43 -4.73 22.04
N ASP A 22 12.43 -4.27 22.82
CA ASP A 22 13.12 -5.07 23.83
C ASP A 22 12.27 -5.37 25.08
N ASP A 23 11.12 -4.71 25.24
CA ASP A 23 10.22 -4.92 26.39
C ASP A 23 9.29 -6.15 26.20
N LEU A 24 9.34 -6.81 25.04
CA LEU A 24 8.50 -7.98 24.74
C LEU A 24 9.06 -9.27 25.31
N SER A 25 8.18 -10.12 25.85
CA SER A 25 8.54 -11.49 26.18
C SER A 25 8.84 -12.30 24.92
N ALA A 26 9.58 -13.41 25.06
CA ALA A 26 9.90 -14.29 23.94
C ALA A 26 8.63 -14.81 23.21
N GLU A 27 7.56 -15.10 23.94
CA GLU A 27 6.29 -15.53 23.37
C GLU A 27 5.62 -14.40 22.57
N GLN A 28 5.59 -13.18 23.12
CA GLN A 28 5.04 -12.00 22.45
C GLN A 28 5.84 -11.66 21.19
N MET A 29 7.17 -11.72 21.27
CA MET A 29 8.05 -11.51 20.13
C MET A 29 7.78 -12.55 19.02
N GLY A 30 7.55 -13.81 19.38
CA GLY A 30 7.12 -14.85 18.43
C GLY A 30 5.86 -14.47 17.66
N GLN A 31 4.85 -13.92 18.35
CA GLN A 31 3.62 -13.45 17.70
C GLN A 31 3.85 -12.22 16.81
N VAL A 32 4.73 -11.29 17.22
CA VAL A 32 5.11 -10.11 16.42
C VAL A 32 5.79 -10.55 15.13
N ILE A 33 6.72 -11.51 15.21
CA ILE A 33 7.42 -12.05 14.04
C ILE A 33 6.45 -12.69 13.04
N GLU A 34 5.53 -13.55 13.51
CA GLU A 34 4.56 -14.20 12.62
C GLU A 34 3.61 -13.18 11.97
N ARG A 35 3.17 -12.17 12.73
CA ARG A 35 2.37 -11.07 12.18
C ARG A 35 3.14 -10.27 11.15
N ALA A 36 4.40 -9.92 11.42
CA ALA A 36 5.23 -9.16 10.50
C ALA A 36 5.46 -9.91 9.18
N LYS A 37 5.67 -11.23 9.22
CA LYS A 37 5.77 -12.09 8.03
C LYS A 37 4.48 -12.05 7.22
N ALA A 38 3.33 -12.29 7.86
CA ALA A 38 2.03 -12.28 7.19
C ALA A 38 1.73 -10.90 6.56
N SER A 39 1.96 -9.81 7.30
CA SER A 39 1.78 -8.45 6.80
C SER A 39 2.67 -8.14 5.60
N THR A 40 3.93 -8.61 5.60
CA THR A 40 4.86 -8.42 4.48
C THR A 40 4.38 -9.11 3.21
N ILE A 41 3.83 -10.32 3.33
CA ILE A 41 3.27 -11.07 2.19
C ILE A 41 2.10 -10.30 1.58
N VAL A 42 1.12 -9.89 2.42
CA VAL A 42 -0.05 -9.14 1.95
C VAL A 42 0.36 -7.82 1.31
N ALA A 43 1.28 -7.08 1.92
CA ALA A 43 1.77 -5.82 1.39
C ALA A 43 2.47 -5.99 0.04
N THR A 44 3.27 -7.05 -0.13
CA THR A 44 3.95 -7.34 -1.40
C THR A 44 2.95 -7.60 -2.52
N THR A 45 1.92 -8.42 -2.27
CA THR A 45 0.85 -8.70 -3.22
C THR A 45 0.08 -7.42 -3.59
N TYR A 46 -0.24 -6.59 -2.59
CA TYR A 46 -0.93 -5.32 -2.81
C TYR A 46 -0.10 -4.34 -3.65
N ILE A 47 1.19 -4.17 -3.33
CA ILE A 47 2.10 -3.32 -4.13
C ILE A 47 2.20 -3.85 -5.57
N GLY A 48 2.18 -5.17 -5.77
CA GLY A 48 2.11 -5.79 -7.10
C GLY A 48 0.87 -5.34 -7.88
N ALA A 49 -0.32 -5.40 -7.26
CA ALA A 49 -1.55 -4.92 -7.88
C ALA A 49 -1.50 -3.43 -8.24
N VAL A 50 -1.00 -2.59 -7.33
CA VAL A 50 -0.85 -1.14 -7.59
C VAL A 50 0.12 -0.86 -8.74
N LYS A 51 1.21 -1.63 -8.88
CA LYS A 51 2.13 -1.49 -10.01
C LYS A 51 1.43 -1.80 -11.34
N VAL A 52 0.64 -2.88 -11.39
CA VAL A 52 -0.15 -3.24 -12.58
C VAL A 52 -1.14 -2.13 -12.94
N GLU A 53 -1.83 -1.55 -11.96
CA GLU A 53 -2.73 -0.41 -12.17
C GLU A 53 -1.99 0.80 -12.75
N LEU A 54 -0.83 1.16 -12.18
CA LEU A 54 -0.01 2.27 -12.69
C LEU A 54 0.48 2.03 -14.11
N ASP A 55 0.89 0.81 -14.44
CA ASP A 55 1.36 0.46 -15.78
C ASP A 55 0.23 0.55 -16.81
N ALA A 56 -0.99 0.14 -16.45
CA ALA A 56 -2.15 0.33 -17.31
C ALA A 56 -2.53 1.81 -17.52
N ILE A 57 -2.41 2.64 -16.47
CA ILE A 57 -2.61 4.09 -16.58
C ILE A 57 -1.57 4.71 -17.53
N ARG A 58 -0.29 4.32 -17.42
CA ARG A 58 0.77 4.79 -18.33
C ARG A 58 0.48 4.37 -19.77
N LEU A 59 0.16 3.10 -19.99
CA LEU A 59 -0.18 2.58 -21.31
C LEU A 59 -1.37 3.33 -21.93
N ALA A 60 -2.40 3.61 -21.15
CA ALA A 60 -3.55 4.37 -21.61
C ALA A 60 -3.21 5.82 -21.97
N HIS A 61 -2.34 6.47 -21.18
CA HIS A 61 -1.86 7.82 -21.49
C HIS A 61 -1.05 7.85 -22.80
N GLU A 62 -0.25 6.82 -23.06
CA GLU A 62 0.56 6.70 -24.28
C GLU A 62 -0.27 6.34 -25.53
N THR A 63 -1.25 5.46 -25.38
CA THR A 63 -2.01 4.88 -26.51
C THR A 63 -3.38 5.53 -26.73
N GLY A 64 -3.86 6.34 -25.78
CA GLY A 64 -5.22 6.90 -25.78
C GLY A 64 -6.32 5.89 -25.47
N ASN A 65 -5.97 4.66 -25.06
CA ASN A 65 -6.93 3.58 -24.85
C ASN A 65 -6.67 2.86 -23.52
N LEU A 66 -7.62 2.95 -22.57
CA LEU A 66 -7.60 2.15 -21.35
C LEU A 66 -8.01 0.72 -21.70
N THR A 67 -7.15 -0.26 -21.41
CA THR A 67 -7.57 -1.66 -21.49
C THR A 67 -8.69 -1.91 -20.47
N ALA A 68 -9.78 -2.56 -20.88
CA ALA A 68 -10.96 -2.82 -20.06
C ALA A 68 -10.70 -3.59 -18.74
N ALA A 69 -9.49 -4.14 -18.56
CA ALA A 69 -9.07 -4.86 -17.36
C ALA A 69 -8.76 -3.94 -16.16
N VAL A 70 -8.62 -2.63 -16.37
CA VAL A 70 -8.33 -1.68 -15.29
C VAL A 70 -9.49 -0.71 -15.20
N ALA A 71 -10.26 -0.80 -14.10
CA ALA A 71 -11.30 0.17 -13.82
C ALA A 71 -10.70 1.58 -13.87
N GLU A 72 -11.46 2.58 -14.34
CA GLU A 72 -10.98 3.96 -14.32
C GLU A 72 -10.44 4.28 -12.92
N PRO A 73 -9.22 4.87 -12.82
CA PRO A 73 -8.64 5.18 -11.52
C PRO A 73 -9.67 5.93 -10.70
N GLN A 74 -9.97 5.45 -9.49
CA GLN A 74 -10.81 6.21 -8.57
C GLN A 74 -10.22 7.62 -8.51
N GLN A 75 -10.96 8.60 -9.03
CA GLN A 75 -10.50 9.98 -9.06
C GLN A 75 -10.08 10.33 -7.64
N LEU A 76 -8.78 10.61 -7.47
CA LEU A 76 -8.27 11.21 -6.24
C LEU A 76 -9.21 12.38 -5.91
N PRO A 77 -9.68 12.53 -4.66
CA PRO A 77 -10.54 13.64 -4.31
C PRO A 77 -9.85 14.91 -4.81
N THR A 78 -10.46 15.56 -5.79
CA THR A 78 -9.90 16.77 -6.35
C THR A 78 -9.98 17.79 -5.22
N LEU A 79 -8.81 18.22 -4.73
CA LEU A 79 -8.77 19.30 -3.76
C LEU A 79 -9.52 20.48 -4.38
N PRO A 80 -10.53 21.05 -3.69
CA PRO A 80 -11.25 22.20 -4.20
C PRO A 80 -10.25 23.32 -4.51
N PRO A 81 -10.51 24.19 -5.50
CA PRO A 81 -9.55 25.17 -6.02
C PRO A 81 -9.00 26.19 -5.01
N GLY A 82 -9.32 26.10 -3.71
CA GLY A 82 -8.74 26.90 -2.63
C GLY A 82 -7.78 26.17 -1.67
N GLN A 83 -7.54 24.86 -1.84
CA GLN A 83 -6.67 24.08 -0.94
C GLN A 83 -5.36 23.60 -1.57
N ARG A 84 -5.04 24.06 -2.79
CA ARG A 84 -3.71 23.89 -3.38
C ARG A 84 -2.81 24.98 -2.81
N ARG A 85 -2.18 24.73 -1.66
CA ARG A 85 -1.08 25.53 -1.15
C ARG A 85 0.23 24.79 -1.36
#